data_AF-A0AAV5BXJ2-F1
#
_entry.id   AF-A0AAV5BXJ2-F1
#
_cell.length_a   1.000
_cell.length_b   1.000
_cell.length_c   1.000
_cell.angle_alpha   90.00
_cell.angle_beta   90.00
_cell.angle_gamma   90.00
#
_symmetry.space_group_name_H-M   'P 1'
#
loop_
_entity.id
_entity.type
_entity.pdbx_description
1 polymer ?
#
loop_
_entity_poly.entity_id
_entity_poly.type
_entity_poly.pdbx_seq_one_letter_code
_entity_poly.pdbx_strand_id
1 'polypeptide(L)'
;MEGGPCYQLYTKSFYEHVVKPKLTDRGIFVTQALNSLAAAGPAGVLTHREVFSSIYNTLRHVFKYVKAYTAHVPSFADTWGWVMASDHPFNLSAQQIDERIKERLDTELLYLSGESLISSTTLNKSVYKSLQNETHVYTEDDARFIHGHGRAHLLT
;
A
#
# COMPACT_ATOMS: atom_id res chain seq x y z
N MET A 1 -4.69 8.36 -24.92
CA MET A 1 -3.48 8.81 -24.22
C MET A 1 -3.16 7.70 -23.22
N GLU A 2 -2.10 6.94 -23.48
CA GLU A 2 -1.85 5.65 -22.85
C GLU A 2 -1.46 5.81 -21.36
N GLY A 3 -2.18 5.12 -20.48
CA GLY A 3 -1.80 4.87 -19.09
C GLY A 3 -0.37 4.34 -19.00
N GLY A 4 0.40 4.77 -17.99
CA GLY A 4 1.67 4.10 -17.69
C GLY A 4 1.45 2.58 -17.53
N PRO A 5 2.40 1.73 -17.95
CA PRO A 5 2.16 0.29 -18.16
C PRO A 5 1.69 -0.46 -16.91
N CYS A 6 2.00 0.06 -15.72
CA CYS A 6 1.66 -0.57 -14.45
C CYS A 6 0.21 -0.35 -14.00
N TYR A 7 -0.55 0.56 -14.63
CA TYR A 7 -1.88 0.93 -14.15
C TYR A 7 -2.87 -0.25 -14.13
N GLN A 8 -2.83 -1.08 -15.17
CA GLN A 8 -3.72 -2.25 -15.30
C GLN A 8 -3.53 -3.26 -14.15
N LEU A 9 -2.45 -3.14 -13.38
CA LEU A 9 -2.14 -3.97 -12.22
C LEU A 9 -2.77 -3.45 -10.90
N TYR A 10 -3.48 -2.31 -10.95
CA TYR A 10 -4.12 -1.70 -9.78
C TYR A 10 -5.65 -1.61 -9.89
N THR A 11 -6.25 -2.17 -10.95
CA THR A 11 -7.70 -2.15 -11.14
C THR A 11 -8.39 -3.20 -10.26
N LYS A 12 -9.67 -2.96 -9.93
CA LYS A 12 -10.54 -3.92 -9.25
C LYS A 12 -10.57 -5.26 -10.00
N SER A 13 -10.71 -5.23 -11.31
CA SER A 13 -10.79 -6.42 -12.17
C SER A 13 -9.51 -7.26 -12.13
N PHE A 14 -8.33 -6.61 -12.11
CA PHE A 14 -7.06 -7.31 -11.97
C PHE A 14 -6.96 -8.00 -10.62
N TYR A 15 -7.30 -7.29 -9.55
CA TYR A 15 -7.30 -7.91 -8.22
C TYR A 15 -8.32 -9.05 -8.10
N GLU A 16 -9.52 -8.89 -8.66
CA GLU A 16 -10.63 -9.85 -8.55
C GLU A 16 -10.45 -11.09 -9.43
N HIS A 17 -10.01 -10.91 -10.68
CA HIS A 17 -9.97 -12.00 -11.67
C HIS A 17 -8.57 -12.56 -11.91
N VAL A 18 -7.52 -11.83 -11.55
CA VAL A 18 -6.13 -12.28 -11.77
C VAL A 18 -5.44 -12.61 -10.46
N VAL A 19 -5.41 -11.68 -9.49
CA VAL A 19 -4.68 -11.89 -8.22
C VAL A 19 -5.42 -12.88 -7.32
N LYS A 20 -6.67 -12.57 -6.97
CA LYS A 20 -7.44 -13.32 -5.98
C LYS A 20 -7.59 -14.81 -6.31
N PRO A 21 -7.87 -15.25 -7.56
CA PRO A 21 -7.98 -16.67 -7.89
C PRO A 21 -6.65 -17.44 -7.86
N LYS A 22 -5.51 -16.73 -7.80
CA LYS A 22 -4.17 -17.33 -7.75
C LYS A 22 -3.61 -17.39 -6.32
N LEU A 23 -4.31 -16.83 -5.34
CA LEU A 23 -3.97 -16.96 -3.93
C LEU A 23 -4.49 -18.27 -3.36
N THR A 24 -3.75 -18.82 -2.40
CA THR A 24 -4.25 -19.92 -1.56
C THR A 24 -5.33 -19.40 -0.60
N ASP A 25 -6.06 -20.30 0.06
CA ASP A 25 -7.11 -19.96 1.05
C ASP A 25 -6.64 -18.96 2.13
N ARG A 26 -5.37 -19.08 2.55
CA ARG A 26 -4.71 -18.17 3.51
C ARG A 26 -3.70 -17.22 2.86
N GLY A 27 -3.80 -17.03 1.55
CA GLY A 27 -2.93 -16.18 0.78
C GLY A 27 -3.09 -14.71 1.18
N ILE A 28 -1.98 -13.99 1.16
CA ILE A 28 -1.93 -12.56 1.46
C ILE A 28 -1.33 -11.87 0.25
N PHE A 29 -2.04 -10.89 -0.28
CA PHE A 29 -1.51 -9.98 -1.27
C PHE A 29 -0.97 -8.74 -0.56
N VAL A 30 0.19 -8.25 -1.00
CA VAL A 30 0.80 -7.00 -0.50
C VAL A 30 1.25 -6.18 -1.70
N THR A 31 0.87 -4.91 -1.72
CA THR A 31 1.38 -3.95 -2.71
C THR A 31 1.90 -2.71 -2.03
N GLN A 32 2.95 -2.12 -2.60
CA GLN A 32 3.29 -0.75 -2.30
C GLN A 32 2.16 0.17 -2.78
N ALA A 33 1.86 1.18 -1.98
CA ALA A 33 0.85 2.18 -2.26
C ALA A 33 1.49 3.52 -1.90
N LEU A 34 2.01 4.18 -2.94
CA LEU A 34 2.78 5.43 -2.98
C LEU A 34 2.50 6.42 -1.83
N ASN A 35 3.50 7.18 -1.37
CA ASN A 35 3.47 8.29 -0.40
C ASN A 35 2.18 8.49 0.42
N SER A 36 2.20 8.02 1.68
CA SER A 36 1.08 8.20 2.61
C SER A 36 1.03 9.57 3.30
N LEU A 37 2.11 10.38 3.24
CA LEU A 37 2.30 11.53 4.14
C LEU A 37 2.63 12.89 3.52
N ALA A 38 2.72 13.06 2.21
CA ALA A 38 2.83 14.41 1.62
C ALA A 38 1.59 15.32 1.85
N ALA A 39 0.65 14.94 2.73
CA ALA A 39 -0.60 15.64 3.02
C ALA A 39 -0.59 16.47 4.32
N ALA A 40 0.57 16.72 4.96
CA ALA A 40 0.65 17.44 6.23
C ALA A 40 1.45 18.75 6.21
N GLY A 41 1.94 19.21 5.06
CA GLY A 41 2.67 20.49 4.94
C GLY A 41 2.00 21.43 3.93
N PRO A 42 1.93 22.77 4.13
CA PRO A 42 1.21 23.71 3.26
C PRO A 42 1.73 23.87 1.81
N ALA A 43 2.58 22.98 1.28
CA ALA A 43 3.32 23.22 0.04
C ALA A 43 3.46 22.03 -0.94
N GLY A 44 2.63 20.97 -0.85
CA GLY A 44 2.70 19.84 -1.79
C GLY A 44 1.54 18.84 -1.77
N VAL A 45 0.29 19.31 -1.69
CA VAL A 45 -0.80 18.57 -0.99
C VAL A 45 -1.85 17.84 -1.86
N LEU A 46 -1.83 17.87 -3.20
CA LEU A 46 -3.03 17.46 -3.96
C LEU A 46 -2.97 16.17 -4.78
N THR A 47 -1.82 15.54 -5.04
CA THR A 47 -1.76 14.40 -6.01
C THR A 47 -1.54 13.01 -5.40
N HIS A 48 -0.88 12.92 -4.25
CA HIS A 48 -0.52 11.63 -3.62
C HIS A 48 -1.63 11.05 -2.73
N ARG A 49 -2.51 11.91 -2.20
CA ARG A 49 -3.66 11.47 -1.38
C ARG A 49 -4.53 10.50 -2.18
N GLU A 50 -4.68 10.72 -3.49
CA GLU A 50 -5.55 9.92 -4.35
C GLU A 50 -5.05 8.49 -4.53
N VAL A 51 -3.74 8.24 -4.64
CA VAL A 51 -3.25 6.88 -4.99
C VAL A 51 -3.30 5.94 -3.80
N PHE A 52 -2.79 6.34 -2.62
CA PHE A 52 -2.75 5.47 -1.44
C PHE A 52 -4.15 5.04 -0.99
N SER A 53 -5.06 6.00 -0.86
CA SER A 53 -6.42 5.70 -0.43
C SER A 53 -7.21 4.97 -1.50
N SER A 54 -7.03 5.26 -2.79
CA SER A 54 -7.75 4.56 -3.86
C SER A 54 -7.27 3.13 -4.04
N ILE A 55 -5.97 2.83 -3.88
CA ILE A 55 -5.49 1.44 -3.85
C ILE A 55 -6.12 0.70 -2.65
N TYR A 56 -6.10 1.30 -1.46
CA TYR A 56 -6.73 0.73 -0.28
C TYR A 56 -8.23 0.46 -0.49
N ASN A 57 -8.97 1.43 -1.03
CA ASN A 57 -10.39 1.32 -1.28
C ASN A 57 -10.69 0.30 -2.38
N THR A 58 -9.90 0.25 -3.45
CA THR A 58 -10.03 -0.75 -4.52
C THR A 58 -9.86 -2.17 -3.97
N LEU A 59 -8.83 -2.41 -3.16
CA LEU A 59 -8.61 -3.71 -2.51
C LEU A 59 -9.75 -4.07 -1.55
N ARG A 60 -10.34 -3.09 -0.83
CA ARG A 60 -11.51 -3.32 0.04
C ARG A 60 -12.75 -3.79 -0.70
N HIS A 61 -12.88 -3.50 -1.99
CA HIS A 61 -13.98 -4.00 -2.82
C HIS A 61 -13.75 -5.45 -3.29
N VAL A 62 -12.55 -6.01 -3.10
CA VAL A 62 -12.16 -7.33 -3.61
C VAL A 62 -11.87 -8.32 -2.49
N PHE A 63 -11.25 -7.86 -1.39
CA PHE A 63 -10.81 -8.71 -0.27
C PHE A 63 -11.59 -8.41 1.01
N LYS A 64 -11.85 -9.44 1.81
CA LYS A 64 -12.58 -9.32 3.07
C LYS A 64 -11.83 -8.52 4.14
N TYR A 65 -10.51 -8.67 4.20
CA TYR A 65 -9.65 -8.00 5.17
C TYR A 65 -8.55 -7.22 4.44
N VAL A 66 -8.50 -5.91 4.69
CA VAL A 66 -7.51 -5.01 4.10
C VAL A 66 -6.90 -4.13 5.18
N LYS A 67 -5.57 -4.10 5.24
CA LYS A 67 -4.80 -3.38 6.25
C LYS A 67 -3.72 -2.54 5.59
N ALA A 68 -3.81 -1.23 5.77
CA ALA A 68 -2.80 -0.28 5.34
C ALA A 68 -1.73 -0.12 6.44
N TYR A 69 -0.48 0.04 6.03
CA TYR A 69 0.64 0.27 6.93
C TYR A 69 1.69 1.19 6.28
N THR A 70 2.47 1.88 7.09
CA THR A 70 3.37 2.93 6.63
C THR A 70 4.71 2.87 7.37
N ALA A 71 5.79 3.21 6.67
CA ALA A 71 7.13 3.32 7.24
C ALA A 71 7.88 4.50 6.62
N HIS A 72 8.67 5.20 7.43
CA HIS A 72 9.52 6.28 6.94
C HIS A 72 10.70 5.71 6.17
N VAL A 73 10.92 6.19 4.95
CA VAL A 73 12.04 5.77 4.08
C VAL A 73 12.99 6.96 3.91
N PRO A 74 14.14 7.00 4.61
CA PRO A 74 15.00 8.18 4.67
C PRO A 74 15.48 8.70 3.30
N SER A 75 15.81 7.80 2.38
CA SER A 75 16.24 8.16 1.02
C SER A 75 15.15 8.82 0.19
N PHE A 76 13.87 8.63 0.55
CA PHE A 76 12.73 9.25 -0.11
C PHE A 76 12.29 10.54 0.59
N ALA A 77 12.89 10.87 1.74
CA ALA A 77 12.53 12.00 2.58
C ALA A 77 11.03 12.08 2.94
N ASP A 78 10.33 10.94 2.91
CA ASP A 78 8.89 10.83 3.18
C ASP A 78 8.53 9.46 3.74
N THR A 79 7.29 9.31 4.20
CA THR A 79 6.72 8.04 4.62
C THR A 79 6.04 7.35 3.45
N TRP A 80 6.44 6.11 3.25
CA TRP A 80 5.90 5.24 2.22
C TRP A 80 4.77 4.37 2.78
N GLY A 81 3.79 4.07 1.92
CA GLY A 81 2.63 3.27 2.25
C GLY A 81 2.66 1.91 1.57
N TRP A 82 2.04 0.94 2.23
CA TRP A 82 1.74 -0.38 1.69
C TRP A 82 0.35 -0.81 2.14
N VAL A 83 -0.26 -1.69 1.36
CA VAL A 83 -1.57 -2.27 1.67
C VAL A 83 -1.47 -3.80 1.58
N MET A 84 -1.87 -4.48 2.66
CA MET A 84 -2.06 -5.92 2.71
C MET A 84 -3.54 -6.26 2.54
N ALA A 85 -3.84 -7.30 1.78
CA ALA A 85 -5.20 -7.76 1.53
C ALA A 85 -5.28 -9.29 1.58
N SER A 86 -6.33 -9.83 2.20
CA SER A 86 -6.59 -11.26 2.30
C SER A 86 -8.07 -11.53 2.58
N ASP A 87 -8.54 -12.73 2.27
CA ASP A 87 -9.84 -13.21 2.74
C ASP A 87 -9.75 -13.90 4.12
N HIS A 88 -8.53 -14.07 4.65
CA HIS A 88 -8.28 -14.54 6.01
C HIS A 88 -7.90 -13.36 6.93
N PRO A 89 -8.38 -13.32 8.19
CA PRO A 89 -8.08 -12.22 9.10
C PRO A 89 -6.59 -12.15 9.47
N PHE A 90 -6.10 -10.91 9.66
CA PHE A 90 -4.77 -10.62 10.21
C PHE A 90 -4.84 -10.57 11.74
N ASN A 91 -4.57 -11.69 12.41
CA ASN A 91 -4.80 -11.86 13.87
C ASN A 91 -3.55 -12.21 14.67
N LEU A 92 -2.37 -11.72 14.26
CA LEU A 92 -1.12 -11.99 14.97
C LEU A 92 -0.80 -10.90 15.99
N SER A 93 -0.36 -11.31 17.18
CA SER A 93 0.28 -10.41 18.14
C SER A 93 1.73 -10.09 17.73
N ALA A 94 2.30 -9.04 18.29
CA ALA A 94 3.72 -8.72 18.11
C ALA A 94 4.62 -9.91 18.47
N GLN A 95 4.35 -10.57 19.60
CA GLN A 95 5.08 -11.77 20.02
C GLN A 95 5.00 -12.90 18.96
N GLN A 96 3.80 -13.20 18.44
CA GLN A 96 3.65 -14.23 17.41
C GLN A 96 4.35 -13.87 16.10
N ILE A 97 4.47 -12.58 15.79
CA ILE A 97 5.25 -12.10 14.64
C ILE A 97 6.74 -12.36 14.89
N ASP A 98 7.26 -12.00 16.07
CA ASP A 98 8.66 -12.23 16.44
C ASP A 98 9.04 -13.72 16.49
N GLU A 99 8.15 -14.57 17.01
CA GLU A 99 8.31 -16.03 16.99
C GLU A 99 8.44 -16.54 15.55
N ARG A 100 7.54 -16.11 14.65
CA ARG A 100 7.59 -16.49 13.23
C ARG A 100 8.80 -15.94 12.49
N ILE A 101 9.30 -14.76 12.86
CA ILE A 101 10.54 -14.20 12.30
C ILE A 101 11.70 -15.14 12.66
N LYS A 102 11.82 -15.51 13.93
CA LYS A 102 12.88 -16.42 14.42
C LYS A 102 12.79 -17.82 13.83
N GLU A 103 11.58 -18.33 13.63
CA GLU A 103 11.37 -19.66 13.02
C GLU A 103 11.74 -19.73 11.55
N ARG A 104 11.74 -18.60 10.83
CA ARG A 104 11.85 -18.56 9.36
C ARG A 104 13.14 -17.92 8.87
N LEU A 105 13.80 -17.13 9.70
CA LEU A 105 14.99 -16.37 9.35
C LEU A 105 16.09 -16.66 10.37
N ASP A 106 17.27 -17.02 9.87
CA ASP A 106 18.46 -17.26 10.69
C ASP A 106 19.20 -15.97 11.07
N THR A 107 18.69 -14.80 10.64
CA THR A 107 19.33 -13.49 10.78
C THR A 107 18.44 -12.50 11.51
N GLU A 108 19.05 -11.61 12.29
CA GLU A 108 18.35 -10.49 12.91
C GLU A 108 17.97 -9.42 11.88
N LEU A 109 16.71 -8.97 11.93
CA LEU A 109 16.20 -7.91 11.07
C LEU A 109 16.60 -6.54 11.62
N LEU A 110 17.07 -5.64 10.75
CA LEU A 110 17.54 -4.31 11.16
C LEU A 110 16.41 -3.31 11.43
N TYR A 111 15.19 -3.57 10.91
CA TYR A 111 14.07 -2.63 10.97
C TYR A 111 12.77 -3.26 11.49
N LEU A 112 12.44 -4.46 11.03
CA LEU A 112 11.18 -5.11 11.36
C LEU A 112 11.29 -5.97 12.62
N SER A 113 10.37 -5.73 13.54
CA SER A 113 10.02 -6.56 14.69
C SER A 113 8.49 -6.64 14.78
N GLY A 114 7.96 -7.49 15.65
CA GLY A 114 6.54 -7.59 15.92
C GLY A 114 5.93 -6.25 16.30
N GLU A 115 6.55 -5.55 17.26
CA GLU A 115 6.09 -4.22 17.70
C GLU A 115 6.21 -3.18 16.59
N SER A 116 7.30 -3.18 15.80
CA SER A 116 7.43 -2.20 14.71
C SER A 116 6.41 -2.44 13.60
N LEU A 117 6.07 -3.70 13.29
CA LEU A 117 5.01 -4.02 12.34
C LEU A 117 3.62 -3.62 12.87
N ILE A 118 3.28 -3.91 14.13
CA ILE A 118 2.01 -3.48 14.72
C ILE A 118 1.90 -1.96 14.71
N SER A 119 2.96 -1.26 15.13
CA SER A 119 3.04 0.20 15.11
C SER A 119 2.84 0.77 13.70
N SER A 120 3.50 0.20 12.69
CA SER A 120 3.37 0.65 11.28
C SER A 120 1.95 0.59 10.74
N THR A 121 1.10 -0.28 11.31
CA THR A 121 -0.30 -0.45 10.93
C THR A 121 -1.26 0.49 11.69
N THR A 122 -0.73 1.23 12.66
CA THR A 122 -1.50 2.20 13.45
C THR A 122 -1.31 3.59 12.83
N LEU A 123 -2.27 3.98 12.00
CA LEU A 123 -2.19 5.22 11.23
C LEU A 123 -2.66 6.42 12.05
N ASN A 124 -2.09 7.60 11.76
CA ASN A 124 -2.58 8.84 12.36
C ASN A 124 -4.03 9.12 11.93
N LYS A 125 -4.74 9.91 12.74
CA LYS A 125 -6.17 10.20 12.55
C LYS A 125 -6.51 10.79 11.17
N SER A 126 -5.63 11.62 10.61
CA SER A 126 -5.86 12.26 9.30
C SER A 126 -5.83 11.24 8.18
N VAL A 127 -4.79 10.41 8.15
CA VAL A 127 -4.62 9.34 7.15
C VAL A 127 -5.74 8.31 7.30
N TYR A 128 -6.03 7.87 8.52
CA TYR A 128 -7.12 6.92 8.78
C TYR A 128 -8.47 7.44 8.25
N LYS A 129 -8.82 8.70 8.53
CA LYS A 129 -10.04 9.32 8.00
C LYS A 129 -10.04 9.41 6.47
N SER A 130 -8.89 9.71 5.86
CA SER A 130 -8.78 9.72 4.40
C SER A 130 -9.08 8.35 3.80
N LEU A 131 -8.54 7.27 4.39
CA LEU A 131 -8.80 5.91 3.93
C LEU A 131 -10.28 5.51 4.08
N GLN A 132 -10.94 5.95 5.16
CA GLN A 132 -12.35 5.64 5.40
C GLN A 132 -13.31 6.42 4.48
N ASN A 133 -12.95 7.66 4.13
CA ASN A 133 -13.78 8.54 3.30
C ASN A 133 -13.50 8.40 1.81
N GLU A 134 -12.56 7.55 1.41
CA GLU A 134 -12.25 7.34 -0.01
C GLU A 134 -13.39 6.61 -0.71
N THR A 135 -13.71 7.07 -1.92
CA THR A 135 -14.77 6.51 -2.75
C THR A 135 -14.26 6.04 -4.10
N HIS A 136 -13.10 6.52 -4.54
CA HIS A 136 -12.53 6.14 -5.82
C HIS A 136 -12.09 4.66 -5.81
N VAL A 137 -12.39 3.97 -6.90
CA VAL A 137 -12.04 2.58 -7.16
C VAL A 137 -11.43 2.55 -8.55
N TYR A 138 -10.22 2.01 -8.67
CA TYR A 138 -9.59 1.91 -9.98
C TYR A 138 -10.31 0.87 -10.84
N THR A 139 -10.82 1.33 -11.97
CA THR A 139 -11.39 0.52 -13.04
C THR A 139 -10.72 0.93 -14.35
N GLU A 140 -10.69 0.05 -15.33
CA GLU A 140 -10.03 0.23 -16.62
C GLU A 140 -10.29 1.60 -17.28
N ASP A 141 -11.46 2.18 -17.04
CA ASP A 141 -11.92 3.45 -17.60
C ASP A 141 -11.57 4.71 -16.76
N ASP A 142 -11.24 4.58 -15.47
CA ASP A 142 -11.07 5.70 -14.50
C ASP A 142 -9.65 5.75 -13.90
N ALA A 143 -8.65 5.48 -14.73
CA ALA A 143 -7.25 5.45 -14.37
C ALA A 143 -6.65 6.85 -14.15
N ARG A 144 -6.55 7.32 -12.90
CA ARG A 144 -5.86 8.60 -12.63
C ARG A 144 -4.33 8.48 -12.67
N PHE A 145 -3.71 9.42 -13.39
CA PHE A 145 -2.27 9.50 -13.65
C PHE A 145 -1.54 10.34 -12.59
N ILE A 146 -0.37 9.88 -12.12
CA ILE A 146 0.66 10.78 -11.59
C ILE A 146 1.74 10.94 -12.65
N HIS A 147 1.81 12.14 -13.26
CA HIS A 147 2.89 12.47 -14.20
C HIS A 147 4.17 12.76 -13.41
N GLY A 148 5.22 11.98 -13.63
CA GLY A 148 6.56 12.35 -13.19
C GLY A 148 7.14 13.42 -14.12
N HIS A 149 7.57 14.56 -13.58
CA HIS A 149 8.27 15.61 -14.35
C HIS A 149 9.75 15.27 -14.62
N GLY A 150 10.07 13.99 -14.79
CA GLY A 150 11.43 13.55 -15.06
C GLY A 150 11.88 13.99 -16.46
N ARG A 151 12.57 15.13 -16.56
CA ARG A 151 13.33 15.47 -17.76
C ARG A 151 14.55 14.55 -17.82
N ALA A 152 14.46 13.53 -18.68
CA ALA A 152 15.63 12.76 -19.07
C ALA A 152 16.56 13.70 -19.86
N HIS A 153 17.62 14.21 -19.21
CA HIS A 153 18.75 14.76 -19.95
C HIS A 153 19.56 13.58 -20.47
N LEU A 154 19.43 13.31 -21.78
CA LEU A 154 20.42 12.54 -22.50
C LEU A 154 21.72 13.34 -22.49
N LEU A 155 22.68 12.88 -21.70
CA LEU A 155 24.07 13.30 -21.83
C LEU A 155 24.62 12.64 -23.10
N THR A 156 24.74 13.42 -24.18
CA THR A 156 25.57 13.10 -25.35
C THR A 156 27.01 13.51 -25.09
#